data_AF-A0AAI8BXI7-F1
#
_entry.id   AF-A0AAI8BXI7-F1
#
_cell.length_a   1.000
_cell.length_b   1.000
_cell.length_c   1.000
_cell.angle_alpha   90.00
_cell.angle_beta   90.00
_cell.angle_gamma   90.00
#
_symmetry.space_group_name_H-M   'P 1'
#
loop_
_entity.id
_entity.type
_entity.pdbx_description
1 polymer ?
#
loop_
_entity_poly.entity_id
_entity_poly.type
_entity_poly.pdbx_seq_one_letter_code
_entity_poly.pdbx_strand_id
1 'polypeptide(L)'
;MNPAEDYIYKAPEPFNHIMMDLHVFISSNFPDAVLKYKWSLPFYYLKGNIMFCYINFRKKYVDLGLAYGSELSNKHNKLVAGERRKRMRSLRYFSMDDMDNKVLLETLIELQNLRLNR
;
A
#
# COMPACT_ATOMS: atom_id res chain seq x y z
N MET A 1 -16.41 -2.89 14.65
CA MET A 1 -15.11 -3.29 14.08
C MET A 1 -14.97 -2.65 12.71
N ASN A 2 -13.83 -2.01 12.42
CA ASN A 2 -13.56 -1.39 11.12
C ASN A 2 -13.21 -2.51 10.12
N PRO A 3 -14.01 -2.77 9.07
CA PRO A 3 -13.78 -3.90 8.17
C PRO A 3 -12.41 -3.90 7.48
N ALA A 4 -11.79 -2.73 7.30
CA ALA A 4 -10.45 -2.62 6.73
C ALA A 4 -9.35 -3.09 7.70
N GLU A 5 -9.47 -2.73 8.98
CA GLU A 5 -8.58 -3.21 10.03
C GLU A 5 -8.79 -4.71 10.28
N ASP A 6 -10.05 -5.17 10.31
CA ASP A 6 -10.37 -6.59 10.44
C ASP A 6 -9.70 -7.44 9.36
N TYR A 7 -9.65 -6.95 8.12
CA TYR A 7 -8.98 -7.62 7.01
C TYR A 7 -7.47 -7.76 7.26
N ILE A 8 -6.84 -6.74 7.85
CA ILE A 8 -5.42 -6.74 8.22
C ILE A 8 -5.17 -7.74 9.35
N TYR A 9 -5.96 -7.67 10.42
CA TYR A 9 -5.77 -8.52 11.60
C TYR A 9 -6.06 -10.01 11.34
N LYS A 10 -7.05 -10.32 10.49
CA LYS A 10 -7.45 -11.70 10.19
C LYS A 10 -6.62 -12.37 9.10
N ALA A 11 -5.66 -11.68 8.51
CA ALA A 11 -4.75 -12.30 7.55
C ALA A 11 -3.96 -13.45 8.23
N PRO A 12 -3.58 -14.51 7.51
CA PRO A 12 -2.77 -15.58 8.09
C PRO A 12 -1.38 -15.07 8.47
N GLU A 13 -0.81 -15.62 9.54
CA GLU A 13 0.61 -15.44 9.85
C GLU A 13 1.50 -16.08 8.75
N PRO A 14 2.67 -15.48 8.45
CA PRO A 14 3.23 -14.26 9.07
C PRO A 14 2.76 -12.96 8.39
N PHE A 15 1.82 -13.02 7.44
CA PHE A 15 1.47 -11.89 6.57
C PHE A 15 0.67 -10.79 7.28
N ASN A 16 -0.09 -11.14 8.33
CA ASN A 16 -0.73 -10.15 9.19
C ASN A 16 0.27 -9.15 9.79
N HIS A 17 1.46 -9.57 10.21
CA HIS A 17 2.50 -8.69 10.75
C HIS A 17 2.95 -7.67 9.70
N ILE A 18 3.23 -8.10 8.47
CA ILE A 18 3.57 -7.20 7.35
C ILE A 18 2.45 -6.19 7.13
N MET A 19 1.19 -6.63 7.14
CA MET A 19 0.04 -5.76 6.91
C MET A 19 -0.19 -4.77 8.05
N MET A 20 0.04 -5.17 9.31
CA MET A 20 -0.02 -4.30 10.47
C MET A 20 1.08 -3.24 10.43
N ASP A 21 2.32 -3.63 10.10
CA ASP A 21 3.44 -2.70 10.00
C ASP A 21 3.23 -1.69 8.87
N LEU A 22 2.74 -2.13 7.71
CA LEU A 22 2.32 -1.23 6.63
C LEU A 22 1.22 -0.27 7.10
N HIS A 23 0.22 -0.77 7.85
CA HIS A 23 -0.87 0.05 8.37
C HIS A 23 -0.38 1.12 9.34
N VAL A 24 0.48 0.76 10.30
CA VAL A 24 1.09 1.69 11.27
C VAL A 24 1.99 2.69 10.54
N PHE A 25 2.81 2.22 9.59
CA PHE A 25 3.71 3.07 8.83
C PHE A 25 2.96 4.15 8.06
N ILE A 26 1.90 3.78 7.33
CA ILE A 26 1.11 4.72 6.53
C ILE A 26 0.39 5.72 7.44
N SER A 27 -0.25 5.23 8.51
CA SER A 27 -0.98 6.09 9.45
C SER A 27 -0.08 7.09 10.18
N SER A 28 1.19 6.72 10.42
CA SER A 28 2.16 7.59 11.11
C SER A 28 2.80 8.63 10.19
N ASN A 29 3.07 8.28 8.93
CA ASN A 29 3.76 9.17 7.98
C ASN A 29 2.81 9.99 7.10
N PHE A 30 1.56 9.55 6.96
CA PHE A 30 0.55 10.19 6.11
C PHE A 30 -0.76 10.37 6.90
N PRO A 31 -0.79 11.24 7.93
CA PRO A 31 -1.95 11.39 8.83
C PRO A 31 -3.22 11.85 8.11
N ASP A 32 -3.09 12.51 6.96
CA ASP A 32 -4.21 12.91 6.10
C ASP A 32 -4.83 11.74 5.30
N ALA A 33 -4.21 10.55 5.31
CA ALA A 33 -4.69 9.38 4.58
C ALA A 33 -5.77 8.64 5.38
N VAL A 34 -6.97 8.56 4.82
CA VAL A 34 -8.12 7.89 5.44
C VAL A 34 -8.22 6.45 4.94
N LEU A 35 -8.20 5.50 5.87
CA LEU A 35 -8.44 4.08 5.59
C LEU A 35 -9.93 3.83 5.35
N LYS A 36 -10.26 3.19 4.23
CA LYS A 36 -11.61 2.77 3.84
C LYS A 36 -11.61 1.31 3.40
N TYR A 37 -12.75 0.65 3.53
CA TYR A 37 -12.93 -0.70 2.98
C TYR A 37 -13.65 -0.64 1.64
N LYS A 38 -12.94 -0.97 0.54
CA LYS A 38 -13.46 -0.92 -0.83
C LYS A 38 -13.00 -2.15 -1.61
N TRP A 39 -13.92 -2.73 -2.39
CA TRP A 39 -13.65 -3.96 -3.16
C TRP A 39 -13.03 -5.09 -2.31
N SER A 40 -13.52 -5.21 -1.07
CA SER A 40 -13.03 -6.18 -0.08
C SER A 40 -11.55 -6.04 0.29
N LEU A 41 -11.00 -4.83 0.19
CA LEU A 41 -9.63 -4.52 0.54
C LEU A 41 -9.53 -3.20 1.34
N PRO A 42 -8.52 -3.08 2.23
CA PRO A 42 -8.16 -1.84 2.91
C PRO A 42 -7.49 -0.86 1.92
N PHE A 43 -8.19 0.23 1.60
CA PHE A 43 -7.72 1.30 0.71
C PHE A 43 -7.50 2.60 1.49
N TYR A 44 -6.35 3.22 1.28
CA TYR A 44 -6.06 4.57 1.75
C TYR A 44 -6.44 5.61 0.70
N TYR A 45 -7.04 6.70 1.19
CA TYR A 45 -7.44 7.86 0.39
C TYR A 45 -6.84 9.14 0.97
N LEU A 46 -6.16 9.93 0.15
CA LEU A 46 -5.71 11.28 0.48
C LEU A 46 -6.86 12.27 0.29
N LYS A 47 -6.88 13.33 1.11
CA LYS A 47 -7.90 14.41 1.07
C LYS A 47 -9.34 13.87 0.99
N GLY A 48 -9.58 12.72 1.63
CA GLY A 48 -10.90 12.07 1.72
C GLY A 48 -11.36 11.30 0.48
N ASN A 49 -10.89 11.57 -0.74
CA ASN A 49 -11.40 10.91 -1.97
C ASN A 49 -10.34 10.57 -3.04
N ILE A 50 -9.08 10.97 -2.88
CA ILE A 50 -8.02 10.68 -3.84
C ILE A 50 -7.42 9.31 -3.50
N MET A 51 -7.69 8.29 -4.31
CA MET A 51 -7.13 6.95 -4.11
C MET A 51 -5.60 7.00 -4.07
N PHE A 52 -5.00 6.44 -3.01
CA PHE A 52 -3.57 6.51 -2.75
C PHE A 52 -2.92 5.14 -2.88
N CYS A 53 -3.12 4.27 -1.89
CA CYS A 53 -2.61 2.91 -1.89
C CYS A 53 -3.60 1.93 -1.25
N TYR A 54 -3.34 0.63 -1.34
CA TYR A 54 -4.13 -0.41 -0.66
C TYR A 54 -3.26 -1.59 -0.26
N ILE A 55 -3.63 -2.26 0.82
CA ILE A 55 -2.94 -3.46 1.29
C ILE A 55 -3.73 -4.67 0.82
N ASN A 56 -3.05 -5.67 0.25
CA ASN A 56 -3.71 -6.85 -0.29
C ASN A 56 -2.88 -8.10 -0.02
N PHE A 57 -3.44 -8.99 0.80
CA PHE A 57 -2.87 -10.31 0.98
C PHE A 57 -3.16 -11.17 -0.25
N ARG A 58 -2.10 -11.71 -0.85
CA ARG A 58 -2.15 -12.80 -1.82
C ARG A 58 -1.55 -14.02 -1.15
N LYS A 59 -2.05 -15.22 -1.49
CA LYS A 59 -1.69 -16.52 -0.89
C LYS A 59 -0.28 -16.68 -0.28
N LYS A 60 0.77 -16.06 -0.86
CA LYS A 60 2.16 -16.16 -0.43
C LYS A 60 2.88 -14.81 -0.19
N TYR A 61 2.21 -13.67 -0.32
CA TYR A 61 2.83 -12.34 -0.22
C TYR A 61 1.80 -11.24 0.04
N VAL A 62 2.27 -10.09 0.52
CA VAL A 62 1.46 -8.87 0.66
C VAL A 62 1.88 -7.89 -0.43
N ASP A 63 0.91 -7.40 -1.19
CA ASP A 63 1.10 -6.25 -2.08
C ASP A 63 0.64 -4.98 -1.36
N LEU A 64 1.53 -3.98 -1.27
CA LEU A 64 1.12 -2.58 -1.13
C LEU A 64 0.90 -2.01 -2.53
N GLY A 65 -0.34 -2.01 -2.98
CA GLY A 65 -0.70 -1.50 -4.29
C GLY A 65 -0.75 0.02 -4.32
N LEU A 66 -0.16 0.61 -5.35
CA LEU A 66 0.03 2.05 -5.54
C LEU A 66 -0.83 2.53 -6.72
N ALA A 67 -1.78 3.42 -6.45
CA ALA A 67 -2.61 4.02 -7.50
C ALA A 67 -1.72 4.86 -8.41
N TYR A 68 -1.78 4.67 -9.74
CA TYR A 68 -0.88 5.36 -10.68
C TYR A 68 0.61 5.00 -10.49
N GLY A 69 0.91 3.88 -9.84
CA GLY A 69 2.29 3.42 -9.66
C GLY A 69 3.08 3.23 -10.96
N SER A 70 2.43 3.11 -12.12
CA SER A 70 3.10 3.03 -13.43
C SER A 70 3.81 4.33 -13.84
N GLU A 71 3.47 5.43 -13.20
CA GLU A 71 4.04 6.77 -13.46
C GLU A 71 5.09 7.18 -12.43
N LEU A 72 5.33 6.35 -11.41
CA LEU A 72 6.42 6.56 -10.48
C LEU A 72 7.75 6.30 -11.19
N SER A 73 8.78 7.04 -10.77
CA SER A 73 10.17 6.90 -11.24
C SER A 73 10.71 5.48 -11.09
N ASN A 74 10.18 4.70 -10.15
CA ASN A 74 10.70 3.40 -9.74
C ASN A 74 12.18 3.48 -9.34
N LYS A 75 12.59 4.56 -8.65
CA LYS A 75 13.98 4.84 -8.22
C LYS A 75 14.72 3.64 -7.62
N HIS A 76 14.02 2.79 -6.88
CA HIS A 76 14.60 1.63 -6.19
C HIS A 76 14.53 0.32 -6.99
N ASN A 77 13.93 0.32 -8.17
CA ASN A 77 13.68 -0.88 -8.99
C ASN A 77 12.91 -1.99 -8.25
N LYS A 78 11.98 -1.62 -7.36
CA LYS A 78 11.19 -2.55 -6.53
C LYS A 78 9.72 -2.65 -6.96
N LEU A 79 9.25 -1.78 -7.86
CA LEU A 79 7.85 -1.76 -8.27
C LEU A 79 7.53 -2.92 -9.22
N VAL A 80 6.52 -3.71 -8.87
CA VAL A 80 6.01 -4.80 -9.71
C VAL A 80 4.69 -4.43 -10.36
N ALA A 81 4.48 -4.84 -11.60
CA ALA A 81 3.20 -4.70 -12.29
C ALA A 81 2.24 -5.82 -11.89
N GLY A 82 0.99 -5.45 -11.60
CA GLY A 82 -0.08 -6.42 -11.44
C GLY A 82 -0.63 -6.86 -12.79
N GLU A 83 -1.01 -8.13 -12.92
CA GLU A 83 -1.70 -8.63 -14.10
C GLU A 83 -2.96 -7.80 -14.37
N ARG A 84 -3.09 -7.28 -15.60
CA ARG A 84 -4.25 -6.52 -16.10
C ARG A 84 -4.50 -5.14 -15.48
N ARG A 85 -3.67 -4.64 -14.55
CA ARG A 85 -3.82 -3.31 -13.95
C ARG A 85 -2.83 -2.31 -14.55
N LYS A 86 -3.12 -1.78 -15.74
CA LYS A 86 -2.20 -0.92 -16.51
C LYS A 86 -1.53 0.19 -15.69
N ARG A 87 -2.32 0.90 -14.87
CA ARG A 87 -1.87 2.04 -14.05
C ARG A 87 -1.33 1.68 -12.66
N MET A 88 -1.50 0.44 -12.20
CA MET A 88 -1.10 0.07 -10.84
C MET A 88 0.30 -0.53 -10.84
N ARG A 89 1.07 -0.24 -9.80
CA ARG A 89 2.24 -1.02 -9.38
C ARG A 89 2.09 -1.39 -7.92
N SER A 90 2.91 -2.31 -7.44
CA SER A 90 2.96 -2.65 -6.01
C SER A 90 4.39 -2.69 -5.52
N LEU A 91 4.59 -2.37 -4.25
CA LEU A 91 5.69 -2.95 -3.47
C LEU A 91 5.20 -4.31 -2.95
N ARG A 92 6.00 -5.36 -3.11
CA ARG A 92 5.64 -6.74 -2.77
C ARG A 92 6.55 -7.26 -1.68
N TYR A 93 5.94 -7.82 -0.65
CA TYR A 93 6.62 -8.33 0.54
C TYR A 93 6.27 -9.80 0.75
N PHE A 94 7.28 -10.66 0.84
CA PHE A 94 7.15 -12.08 1.15
C PHE A 94 7.43 -12.37 2.63
N SER A 95 8.29 -11.56 3.25
CA SER A 95 8.59 -11.60 4.68
C SER A 95 8.79 -10.20 5.26
N MET A 96 8.96 -10.11 6.58
CA MET A 96 9.32 -8.86 7.27
C MET A 96 10.67 -8.31 6.80
N ASP A 97 11.63 -9.17 6.43
CA ASP A 97 12.97 -8.75 5.98
C ASP A 97 12.95 -7.99 4.65
N ASP A 98 11.87 -8.11 3.87
CA ASP A 98 11.68 -7.34 2.65
C ASP A 98 11.32 -5.87 2.90
N MET A 99 10.94 -5.50 4.14
CA MET A 99 10.49 -4.17 4.49
C MET A 99 11.66 -3.19 4.67
N ASP A 100 12.03 -2.53 3.57
CA ASP A 100 12.90 -1.36 3.60
C ASP A 100 12.08 -0.07 3.80
N ASN A 101 12.14 0.49 5.01
CA ASN A 101 11.42 1.72 5.37
C ASN A 101 11.82 2.93 4.51
N LYS A 102 13.05 3.00 4.02
CA LYS A 102 13.50 4.09 3.15
C LYS A 102 12.83 3.98 1.78
N VAL A 103 12.85 2.78 1.19
CA VAL A 103 12.16 2.51 -0.09
C VAL A 103 10.67 2.80 0.03
N LEU A 104 10.03 2.33 1.11
CA LEU A 104 8.61 2.54 1.37
C LEU A 104 8.28 4.05 1.50
N LEU A 105 9.05 4.79 2.30
CA LEU A 105 8.84 6.22 2.51
C LEU A 105 9.00 7.02 1.21
N GLU A 106 10.14 6.86 0.53
CA GLU A 106 10.46 7.61 -0.70
C GLU A 106 9.41 7.33 -1.79
N THR A 107 8.99 6.06 -1.93
CA THR A 107 7.95 5.68 -2.90
C THR A 107 6.59 6.30 -2.57
N LEU A 108 6.17 6.31 -1.30
CA LEU A 108 4.88 6.86 -0.90
C LEU A 108 4.85 8.40 -0.95
N ILE A 109 5.96 9.08 -0.66
CA ILE A 109 6.09 10.54 -0.83
C ILE A 109 5.99 10.92 -2.31
N GLU A 110 6.73 10.23 -3.19
CA GLU A 110 6.64 10.45 -4.63
C GLU A 110 5.20 10.26 -5.12
N LEU A 111 4.54 9.18 -4.66
CA LEU A 111 3.16 8.91 -4.99
C LEU A 111 2.20 9.99 -4.47
N GLN A 112 2.37 10.46 -3.24
CA GLN A 112 1.51 11.50 -2.67
C GLN A 112 1.60 12.77 -3.52
N ASN A 113 2.82 13.19 -3.86
CA ASN A 113 3.06 14.36 -4.72
C ASN A 113 2.42 14.18 -6.10
N LEU A 114 2.59 13.02 -6.73
CA LEU A 114 1.96 12.71 -8.01
C LEU A 114 0.43 12.77 -7.94
N ARG A 115 -0.17 12.29 -6.84
CA ARG A 115 -1.62 12.19 -6.69
C ARG A 115 -2.29 13.51 -6.30
N LEU A 116 -1.59 14.40 -5.60
CA LEU A 116 -2.11 15.70 -5.18
C LEU A 116 -1.92 16.80 -6.24
N ASN A 117 -0.94 16.67 -7.14
CA ASN A 117 -0.68 17.65 -8.20
C ASN A 117 -1.27 17.25 -9.56
N ARG A 118 -2.29 16.39 -9.56
CA ARG A 118 -2.92 15.82 -10.76
C ARG A 118 -4.33 16.37 -10.98
#